data_AF-A0A969UBA6-F1
#
_entry.id   AF-A0A969UBA6-F1
#
_cell.length_a   1.000
_cell.length_b   1.000
_cell.length_c   1.000
_cell.angle_alpha   90.00
_cell.angle_beta   90.00
_cell.angle_gamma   90.00
#
_symmetry.space_group_name_H-M   'P 1'
#
loop_
_entity.id
_entity.type
_entity.pdbx_description
1 polymer ?
#
loop_
_entity_poly.entity_id
_entity_poly.type
_entity_poly.pdbx_seq_one_letter_code
_entity_poly.pdbx_strand_id
1 'polypeptide(L)'
;MPLHDFDSTQGDRSSSSLTMPKVLVSAGLQQDNTLIEAVTSAYAQASLGVHSALLLSWGSKTYLSINNQTPGFSAPQDLVLEIAGSIQTFQTAV
;
A
#
# COMPACT_ATOMS: atom_id res chain seq x y z
N MET A 1 -6.11 -6.90 15.80
CA MET A 1 -4.77 -6.89 15.18
C MET A 1 -4.13 -5.57 15.57
N PRO A 2 -3.09 -5.55 16.43
CA PRO A 2 -2.47 -4.29 16.80
C PRO A 2 -1.66 -3.76 15.60
N LEU A 3 -1.93 -2.52 15.18
CA LEU A 3 -0.95 -1.72 14.43
C LEU A 3 0.23 -1.50 15.38
N HIS A 4 1.35 -2.17 15.14
CA HIS A 4 2.59 -1.90 15.88
C HIS A 4 3.40 -0.83 15.15
N ASP A 5 3.78 0.19 15.91
CA ASP A 5 4.83 1.17 15.63
C ASP A 5 4.79 1.86 14.26
N PHE A 6 3.96 2.89 14.16
CA PHE A 6 4.01 3.86 13.07
C PHE A 6 5.40 4.56 13.05
N ASP A 7 6.23 4.25 12.06
CA ASP A 7 7.55 4.86 11.87
C ASP A 7 7.66 5.53 10.49
N SER A 8 7.48 6.86 10.49
CA SER A 8 7.60 7.68 9.27
C SER A 8 9.01 7.76 8.66
N THR A 9 10.02 7.34 9.40
CA THR A 9 11.40 7.20 8.91
C THR A 9 11.64 5.87 8.20
N GLN A 10 10.77 4.87 8.45
CA GLN A 10 10.80 3.54 7.80
C GLN A 10 9.70 3.33 6.76
N GLY A 11 8.91 4.37 6.47
CA GLY A 11 7.99 4.37 5.32
C GLY A 11 6.52 4.57 5.68
N ASP A 12 6.15 4.62 6.97
CA ASP A 12 4.75 4.82 7.35
C ASP A 12 4.32 6.29 7.17
N ARG A 13 3.13 6.52 6.59
CA ARG A 13 2.67 7.90 6.28
C ARG A 13 1.23 8.13 6.72
N SER A 14 1.00 8.77 7.85
CA SER A 14 -0.36 9.07 8.32
C SER A 14 -0.91 10.28 7.57
N SER A 15 -2.13 10.16 7.05
CA SER A 15 -2.87 11.29 6.49
C SER A 15 -4.09 11.55 7.36
N SER A 16 -4.26 12.79 7.82
CA SER A 16 -5.36 13.22 8.70
C SER A 16 -6.72 13.30 7.98
N SER A 17 -6.77 13.00 6.69
CA SER A 17 -7.95 13.16 5.83
C SER A 17 -8.16 12.01 4.84
N LEU A 18 -7.81 10.78 5.22
CA LEU A 18 -8.05 9.61 4.38
C LEU A 18 -9.55 9.43 4.13
N THR A 19 -9.95 9.54 2.87
CA THR A 19 -11.27 9.10 2.43
C THR A 19 -11.25 7.58 2.28
N MET A 20 -12.35 6.92 2.65
CA MET A 20 -12.45 5.46 2.57
C MET A 20 -12.18 4.98 1.13
N PRO A 21 -11.21 4.07 0.92
CA PRO A 21 -10.91 3.59 -0.42
C PRO A 21 -12.09 2.81 -1.00
N LYS A 22 -12.40 3.07 -2.27
CA LYS A 22 -13.51 2.44 -3.02
C LYS A 22 -13.14 1.08 -3.59
N VAL A 23 -11.84 0.85 -3.78
CA VAL A 23 -11.28 -0.36 -4.39
C VAL A 23 -10.03 -0.78 -3.64
N LEU A 24 -9.79 -2.09 -3.59
CA LEU A 24 -8.53 -2.68 -3.12
C LEU A 24 -7.99 -3.58 -4.23
N VAL A 25 -6.77 -3.32 -4.68
CA VAL A 25 -6.10 -4.10 -5.74
C VAL A 25 -4.81 -4.69 -5.19
N SER A 26 -4.51 -5.93 -5.56
CA SER A 26 -3.22 -6.56 -5.28
C SER A 26 -2.29 -6.36 -6.47
N ALA A 27 -1.15 -5.71 -6.24
CA ALA A 27 -0.08 -5.54 -7.22
C ALA A 27 1.06 -6.58 -7.07
N GLY A 28 0.93 -7.52 -6.14
CA GLY A 28 1.91 -8.58 -5.96
C GLY A 28 3.31 -8.07 -5.57
N LEU A 29 4.34 -8.82 -5.96
CA LEU A 29 5.73 -8.53 -5.63
C LEU A 29 6.31 -7.41 -6.51
N GLN A 30 6.82 -6.36 -5.87
CA GLN A 30 7.57 -5.27 -6.50
C GLN A 30 9.06 -5.43 -6.24
N GLN A 31 9.88 -5.14 -7.25
CA GLN A 31 11.34 -5.39 -7.25
C GLN A 31 12.17 -4.10 -7.30
N ASP A 32 11.55 -2.94 -7.12
CA ASP A 32 12.24 -1.65 -7.14
C ASP A 32 13.23 -1.47 -5.97
N ASN A 33 14.16 -0.53 -6.08
CA ASN A 33 15.26 -0.36 -5.13
C ASN A 33 14.81 0.23 -3.79
N THR A 34 13.69 0.97 -3.79
CA THR A 34 13.12 1.59 -2.60
C THR A 34 11.62 1.31 -2.51
N LEU A 35 11.08 1.34 -1.29
CA LEU A 35 9.63 1.19 -1.07
C LEU A 35 8.81 2.25 -1.82
N ILE A 36 9.31 3.49 -1.90
CA ILE A 36 8.62 4.58 -2.60
C ILE A 36 8.52 4.27 -4.11
N GLU A 37 9.61 3.82 -4.71
CA GLU A 37 9.61 3.40 -6.12
C GLU A 37 8.67 2.21 -6.33
N ALA A 38 8.69 1.22 -5.43
CA ALA A 38 7.81 0.05 -5.47
C ALA A 38 6.33 0.39 -5.39
N VAL A 39 5.95 1.31 -4.51
CA VAL A 39 4.56 1.78 -4.41
C VAL A 39 4.19 2.57 -5.67
N THR A 40 5.07 3.46 -6.13
CA THR A 40 4.83 4.29 -7.32
C THR A 40 4.65 3.44 -8.58
N SER A 41 5.52 2.46 -8.80
CA SER A 41 5.46 1.53 -9.93
C SER A 41 4.18 0.70 -9.90
N ALA A 42 3.80 0.20 -8.72
CA ALA A 42 2.59 -0.59 -8.54
C ALA A 42 1.30 0.21 -8.82
N TYR A 43 1.22 1.48 -8.40
CA TYR A 43 0.10 2.35 -8.77
C TYR A 43 0.04 2.63 -10.28
N ALA A 44 1.19 2.82 -10.93
CA ALA A 44 1.26 3.01 -12.38
C ALA A 44 0.79 1.77 -13.15
N GLN A 45 1.16 0.57 -12.71
CA GLN A 45 0.72 -0.70 -13.30
C GLN A 45 -0.78 -0.93 -13.11
N ALA A 46 -1.29 -0.68 -11.91
CA ALA A 46 -2.70 -0.91 -11.58
C ALA A 46 -3.65 0.17 -12.14
N SER A 47 -3.12 1.28 -12.67
CA SER A 47 -3.90 2.40 -13.24
C SER A 47 -5.03 2.87 -12.31
N LEU A 48 -4.74 2.97 -11.01
CA LEU A 48 -5.74 3.26 -9.99
C LEU A 48 -6.12 4.75 -9.96
N GLY A 49 -7.42 4.99 -9.80
CA GLY A 49 -7.96 6.33 -9.56
C GLY A 49 -7.75 6.80 -8.12
N VAL A 50 -8.33 7.95 -7.79
CA VAL A 50 -8.35 8.49 -6.41
C VAL A 50 -9.10 7.56 -5.45
N HIS A 51 -8.78 7.62 -4.15
CA HIS A 51 -9.41 6.80 -3.11
C HIS A 51 -9.34 5.30 -3.40
N SER A 52 -8.16 4.82 -3.75
CA SER A 52 -7.86 3.42 -4.03
C SER A 52 -6.87 2.90 -2.99
N ALA A 53 -7.01 1.63 -2.66
CA ALA A 53 -6.06 0.90 -1.85
C ALA A 53 -5.30 -0.11 -2.73
N LEU A 54 -4.03 -0.29 -2.41
CA LEU A 54 -3.09 -1.14 -3.11
C LEU A 54 -2.37 -2.01 -2.09
N LEU A 55 -2.46 -3.33 -2.25
CA LEU A 55 -1.66 -4.31 -1.53
C LEU A 55 -0.45 -4.68 -2.39
N LEU A 56 0.75 -4.58 -1.84
CA LEU A 56 1.99 -4.96 -2.52
C LEU A 56 2.95 -5.67 -1.58
N SER A 57 3.79 -6.54 -2.12
CA SER A 57 4.93 -7.10 -1.40
C SER A 57 6.21 -6.43 -1.90
N TRP A 58 7.11 -6.09 -0.98
CA TRP A 58 8.43 -5.54 -1.30
C TRP A 58 9.46 -6.14 -0.34
N GLY A 59 10.53 -6.70 -0.90
CA GLY A 59 11.44 -7.57 -0.14
C GLY A 59 10.69 -8.77 0.47
N SER A 60 10.84 -8.99 1.77
CA SER A 60 10.13 -10.04 2.52
C SER A 60 8.87 -9.54 3.24
N LYS A 61 8.43 -8.31 2.95
CA LYS A 61 7.37 -7.61 3.68
C LYS A 61 6.16 -7.36 2.79
N THR A 62 4.99 -7.24 3.40
CA THR A 62 3.76 -6.83 2.72
C THR A 62 3.32 -5.47 3.21
N TYR A 63 2.85 -4.64 2.29
CA TYR A 63 2.45 -3.27 2.52
C TYR A 63 1.04 -3.03 1.99
N LEU A 64 0.28 -2.23 2.72
CA LEU A 64 -0.94 -1.60 2.27
C LEU A 64 -0.66 -0.13 2.01
N SER A 65 -0.88 0.30 0.78
CA SER A 65 -0.92 1.71 0.43
C SER A 65 -2.33 2.16 0.14
N ILE A 66 -2.68 3.40 0.52
CA ILE A 66 -3.97 4.02 0.23
C ILE A 66 -3.71 5.41 -0.34
N ASN A 67 -4.13 5.65 -1.59
CA ASN A 67 -4.09 6.99 -2.15
C ASN A 67 -5.34 7.78 -1.79
N ASN A 68 -5.14 9.08 -1.52
CA ASN A 68 -6.23 9.95 -1.14
C ASN A 68 -6.80 10.70 -2.35
N GLN A 69 -6.22 11.85 -2.73
CA GLN A 69 -6.87 12.80 -3.64
C GLN A 69 -6.27 12.85 -5.06
N THR A 70 -5.11 12.23 -5.28
CA THR A 70 -4.43 12.24 -6.57
C THR A 70 -4.35 10.82 -7.15
N PRO A 71 -4.65 10.62 -8.45
CA PRO A 71 -4.32 9.36 -9.12
C PRO A 71 -2.81 9.08 -9.01
N GLY A 72 -2.45 7.83 -8.75
CA GLY A 72 -1.07 7.46 -8.44
C GLY A 72 -0.68 7.67 -6.97
N PHE A 73 0.59 7.45 -6.68
CA PHE A 73 1.16 7.62 -5.33
C PHE A 73 1.72 9.03 -5.12
N SER A 74 1.37 9.64 -3.99
CA SER A 74 1.82 10.94 -3.50
C SER A 74 2.19 10.84 -2.03
N ALA A 75 3.49 10.74 -1.75
CA ALA A 75 4.03 10.63 -0.39
C ALA A 75 3.47 11.65 0.65
N PRO A 76 3.17 12.92 0.33
CA PRO A 76 2.60 13.85 1.31
C PRO A 76 1.11 13.63 1.60
N GLN A 77 0.38 12.87 0.78
CA GLN A 77 -1.09 12.74 0.85
C GLN A 77 -1.56 11.31 1.13
N ASP A 78 -0.71 10.34 0.83
CA ASP A 78 -1.05 8.93 0.80
C ASP A 78 -0.48 8.19 2.00
N LEU A 79 -1.15 7.09 2.33
CA LEU A 79 -0.75 6.19 3.39
C LEU A 79 0.01 5.01 2.79
N VAL A 80 1.05 4.59 3.49
CA VAL A 80 1.72 3.29 3.32
C VAL A 80 1.88 2.73 4.73
N LEU A 81 1.57 1.45 4.90
CA LEU A 81 1.68 0.74 6.16
C LEU A 81 2.23 -0.66 5.89
N GLU A 82 3.21 -1.08 6.67
CA GLU A 82 3.60 -2.49 6.72
C GLU A 82 2.49 -3.32 7.41
N ILE A 83 2.09 -4.43 6.80
CA ILE A 83 1.22 -5.42 7.43
C ILE A 83 2.12 -6.50 8.04
N ALA A 84 2.33 -6.42 9.34
CA ALA A 84 3.02 -7.46 10.10
C ALA A 84 2.10 -8.65 10.39
N GLY A 85 2.57 -9.87 10.08
CA GLY A 85 1.87 -11.13 10.34
C GLY A 85 1.62 -11.96 9.08
N SER A 86 1.21 -13.22 9.25
CA SER A 86 0.85 -14.10 8.14
C SER A 86 -0.43 -13.59 7.49
N ILE A 87 -0.33 -13.01 6.29
CA ILE A 87 -1.52 -12.85 5.45
C ILE A 87 -1.92 -14.26 5.04
N GLN A 88 -2.96 -14.81 5.68
CA GLN A 88 -3.59 -16.02 5.18
C GLN A 88 -4.16 -15.69 3.81
N THR A 89 -3.46 -16.13 2.77
CA THR A 89 -4.01 -16.18 1.43
C THR A 89 -5.27 -17.03 1.52
N PHE A 90 -6.45 -16.42 1.42
CA PHE A 90 -7.68 -17.18 1.24
C PHE A 90 -7.58 -17.80 -0.16
N GLN A 91 -7.01 -19.01 -0.23
CA GLN A 91 -7.20 -19.84 -1.40
C GLN A 91 -8.68 -20.18 -1.44
N THR A 92 -9.41 -19.56 -2.36
CA THR A 92 -10.73 -20.05 -2.76
C THR A 92 -10.54 -21.50 -3.18
N ALA A 93 -11.07 -22.42 -2.38
CA ALA A 93 -11.21 -23.80 -2.78
C ALA A 93 -12.05 -23.83 -4.07
N VAL A 94 -11.43 -24.29 -5.16
CA VAL A 94 -12.11 -24.69 -6.40
C VAL A 94 -12.63 -26.10 -6.26
#